data_AF-A0A7C7E050-F1
#
_entry.id   AF-A0A7C7E050-F1
#
_cell.length_a   1.000
_cell.length_b   1.000
_cell.length_c   1.000
_cell.angle_alpha   90.00
_cell.angle_beta   90.00
_cell.angle_gamma   90.00
#
_symmetry.space_group_name_H-M   'P 1'
#
loop_
_entity.id
_entity.type
_entity.pdbx_description
1 polymer ?
#
loop_
_entity_poly.entity_id
_entity_poly.type
_entity_poly.pdbx_seq_one_letter_code
_entity_poly.pdbx_strand_id
1 'polypeptide(L)'
;LVEACGGPPTPGIGFALGVERLLLEMNSQGIKVPDQPPPDIYIGAIGEKAALVCEKLAWQLRMNNIVCIKDIMGRSVKAQMKYADKLGARYSLILGDTEIETNKAKLKDMVSGETKDISLDTLIDRLKKNKG
;
A
#
# COMPACT_ATOMS: atom_id res chain seq x y z
N LEU A 1 -11.25 23.07 -37.22
CA LEU A 1 -11.62 21.67 -36.86
C LEU A 1 -13.12 21.54 -36.62
N VAL A 2 -13.72 22.34 -35.74
CA VAL A 2 -15.18 22.28 -35.46
C VAL A 2 -16.03 22.50 -36.72
N GLU A 3 -15.71 23.50 -37.55
CA GLU A 3 -16.37 23.72 -38.85
C GLU A 3 -16.23 22.54 -39.83
N ALA A 4 -15.04 21.94 -39.88
CA ALA A 4 -14.77 20.78 -40.75
C ALA A 4 -15.55 19.52 -40.31
N CYS A 5 -16.05 19.50 -39.07
CA CYS A 5 -16.93 18.47 -38.53
C CYS A 5 -18.42 18.90 -38.52
N GLY A 6 -18.80 20.00 -39.18
CA GLY A 6 -20.18 20.47 -39.31
C GLY A 6 -20.68 21.36 -38.17
N GLY A 7 -19.80 21.79 -37.27
CA GLY A 7 -20.14 22.74 -36.19
C GLY A 7 -19.90 24.21 -36.57
N PRO A 8 -20.24 25.16 -35.68
CA PRO A 8 -20.04 26.58 -35.93
C PRO A 8 -18.55 26.99 -35.89
N PRO A 9 -18.18 28.10 -36.54
CA PRO A 9 -16.89 28.75 -36.40
C PRO A 9 -16.49 28.96 -34.95
N THR A 10 -15.48 28.22 -34.50
CA THR A 10 -15.03 28.21 -33.10
C THR A 10 -13.50 28.28 -33.06
N PRO A 11 -12.90 29.37 -32.55
CA PRO A 11 -11.46 29.46 -32.34
C PRO A 11 -10.98 28.43 -31.30
N GLY A 12 -9.81 27.82 -31.50
CA GLY A 12 -9.25 26.86 -30.54
C GLY A 12 -7.73 26.75 -30.63
N ILE A 13 -7.09 26.57 -29.47
CA ILE A 13 -5.67 26.24 -29.32
C ILE A 13 -5.56 24.93 -28.52
N GLY A 14 -4.59 24.09 -28.85
CA GLY A 14 -4.33 22.85 -28.14
C GLY A 14 -2.92 22.32 -28.38
N PHE A 15 -2.41 21.54 -27.45
CA PHE A 15 -1.18 20.77 -27.58
C PHE A 15 -1.45 19.31 -27.22
N ALA A 16 -0.61 18.42 -27.74
CA ALA A 16 -0.60 17.01 -27.37
C ALA A 16 0.83 16.62 -26.99
N LEU A 17 0.96 15.87 -25.90
CA LEU A 17 2.23 15.29 -25.47
C LEU A 17 2.06 13.76 -25.43
N GLY A 18 2.94 13.05 -26.13
CA GLY A 18 2.98 11.58 -26.06
C GLY A 18 3.73 11.13 -24.81
N VAL A 19 3.12 10.26 -24.01
CA VAL A 19 3.71 9.73 -22.76
C VAL A 19 5.00 8.97 -23.05
N GLU A 20 5.03 8.19 -24.12
CA GLU A 20 6.21 7.43 -24.53
C GLU A 20 7.37 8.36 -24.91
N ARG A 21 7.08 9.46 -25.63
CA ARG A 21 8.10 10.46 -25.99
C ARG A 21 8.61 11.21 -24.77
N LEU A 22 7.74 11.53 -23.81
CA LEU A 22 8.14 12.14 -22.56
C LEU A 22 9.06 11.22 -21.76
N LEU A 23 8.74 9.93 -21.64
CA LEU A 23 9.58 8.94 -20.94
C LEU A 23 10.95 8.77 -21.59
N LEU A 24 11.02 8.74 -22.93
CA LEU A 24 12.29 8.68 -23.66
C LEU A 24 13.16 9.91 -23.39
N GLU A 25 12.55 11.09 -23.36
CA GLU A 25 13.25 12.34 -23.08
C GLU A 25 13.70 12.44 -21.62
N MET A 26 12.86 11.99 -20.68
CA MET A 26 13.27 11.86 -19.27
C MET A 26 14.49 10.93 -19.15
N ASN A 27 14.49 9.79 -19.85
CA ASN A 27 15.62 8.87 -19.86
C ASN A 27 16.88 9.49 -20.50
N SER A 28 16.75 10.24 -21.61
CA SER A 28 17.89 10.88 -22.29
C SER A 28 18.56 11.95 -21.41
N GLN A 29 17.76 12.64 -20.60
CA GLN A 29 18.21 13.63 -19.62
C GLN A 29 18.65 13.02 -18.28
N GLY A 30 18.56 11.69 -18.12
CA GLY A 30 18.89 11.01 -16.87
C GLY A 30 17.91 11.29 -15.72
N ILE A 31 16.72 11.80 -16.02
CA ILE A 31 15.65 12.03 -15.04
C ILE A 31 15.06 10.67 -14.63
N LYS A 32 15.27 10.30 -13.37
CA LYS A 32 14.70 9.08 -12.80
C LYS A 32 13.28 9.32 -12.30
N VAL A 33 12.36 8.43 -12.69
CA VAL A 33 11.05 8.35 -12.04
C VAL A 33 11.25 7.76 -10.64
N PRO A 34 10.73 8.38 -9.57
CA PRO A 34 10.82 7.83 -8.23
C PRO A 34 10.19 6.44 -8.17
N ASP A 35 10.85 5.51 -7.48
CA ASP A 35 10.25 4.22 -7.15
C ASP A 35 9.00 4.42 -6.29
N GLN A 36 8.07 3.47 -6.39
CA GLN A 36 6.94 3.47 -5.46
C GLN A 36 7.46 3.22 -4.04
N PRO A 37 7.00 4.00 -3.04
CA PRO A 37 7.42 3.76 -1.67
C PRO A 37 6.97 2.37 -1.23
N PRO A 38 7.79 1.68 -0.42
CA PRO A 38 7.39 0.39 0.13
C PRO A 38 6.12 0.52 0.98
N PRO A 39 5.37 -0.58 1.18
CA PRO A 39 4.22 -0.56 2.06
C PRO A 39 4.59 -0.16 3.49
N ASP A 40 3.75 0.64 4.13
CA ASP A 40 3.90 0.96 5.55
C ASP A 40 3.72 -0.31 6.39
N ILE A 41 2.78 -1.18 6.00
CA ILE A 41 2.48 -2.41 6.72
C ILE A 41 2.04 -3.53 5.80
N TYR A 42 2.49 -4.74 6.12
CA TYR A 42 1.93 -5.99 5.63
C TYR A 42 1.06 -6.66 6.71
N ILE A 43 -0.14 -7.10 6.34
CA ILE A 43 -1.08 -7.79 7.23
C ILE A 43 -1.30 -9.22 6.79
N GLY A 44 -0.93 -10.15 7.66
CA GLY A 44 -1.16 -11.57 7.51
C GLY A 44 -2.34 -12.08 8.32
N ALA A 45 -2.86 -13.25 7.93
CA ALA A 45 -3.99 -13.90 8.60
C ALA A 45 -3.74 -15.40 8.78
N ILE A 46 -4.24 -15.97 9.87
CA ILE A 46 -4.29 -17.40 10.14
C ILE A 46 -5.77 -17.80 10.21
N GLY A 47 -6.27 -18.45 9.16
CA GLY A 47 -7.67 -18.85 9.05
C GLY A 47 -8.60 -17.80 8.44
N GLU A 48 -9.81 -18.21 8.07
CA GLU A 48 -10.78 -17.39 7.32
C GLU A 48 -11.36 -16.23 8.15
N LYS A 49 -11.66 -16.48 9.44
CA LYS A 49 -12.14 -15.46 10.37
C LYS A 49 -11.15 -14.29 10.44
N ALA A 50 -9.87 -14.60 10.57
CA ALA A 50 -8.83 -13.59 10.56
C ALA A 50 -8.68 -12.88 9.21
N ALA A 51 -8.81 -13.60 8.09
CA ALA A 51 -8.74 -12.99 6.77
C ALA A 51 -9.80 -11.90 6.55
N LEU A 52 -11.02 -12.11 7.07
CA LEU A 52 -12.11 -11.12 7.05
C LEU A 52 -11.80 -9.91 7.94
N VAL A 53 -11.27 -10.13 9.15
CA VAL A 53 -10.86 -9.02 10.03
C VAL A 53 -9.72 -8.21 9.41
N CYS A 54 -8.74 -8.89 8.80
CA CYS A 54 -7.65 -8.25 8.07
C CYS A 54 -8.14 -7.45 6.86
N GLU A 55 -9.22 -7.85 6.18
CA GLU A 55 -9.85 -7.05 5.11
C GLU A 55 -10.35 -5.71 5.65
N LYS A 56 -11.13 -5.76 6.74
CA LYS A 56 -11.67 -4.54 7.39
C LYS A 56 -10.54 -3.63 7.88
N LEU A 57 -9.52 -4.21 8.51
CA LEU A 57 -8.36 -3.45 9.01
C LEU A 57 -7.56 -2.80 7.87
N ALA A 58 -7.31 -3.54 6.78
CA ALA A 58 -6.65 -3.00 5.59
C ALA A 58 -7.43 -1.83 4.98
N TRP A 59 -8.77 -1.92 4.93
CA TRP A 59 -9.61 -0.82 4.48
C TRP A 59 -9.47 0.41 5.40
N GLN A 60 -9.53 0.24 6.72
CA GLN A 60 -9.38 1.34 7.68
C GLN A 60 -8.01 2.03 7.58
N LEU A 61 -6.94 1.26 7.39
CA LEU A 61 -5.58 1.78 7.22
C LEU A 61 -5.48 2.62 5.93
N ARG A 62 -6.02 2.11 4.82
CA ARG A 62 -6.04 2.84 3.53
C ARG A 62 -6.85 4.13 3.61
N MET A 63 -7.99 4.13 4.31
CA MET A 63 -8.77 5.35 4.60
C MET A 63 -7.99 6.40 5.39
N ASN A 64 -6.92 5.99 6.08
CA ASN A 64 -6.03 6.86 6.84
C ASN A 64 -4.71 7.14 6.09
N ASN A 65 -4.67 6.95 4.77
CA ASN A 65 -3.48 7.13 3.92
C ASN A 65 -2.28 6.27 4.34
N ILE A 66 -2.52 5.08 4.90
CA ILE A 66 -1.49 4.10 5.23
C ILE A 66 -1.48 3.05 4.12
N VAL A 67 -0.33 2.91 3.45
CA VAL A 67 -0.09 1.96 2.37
C VAL A 67 0.00 0.56 2.97
N CYS A 68 -1.05 -0.23 2.76
CA CYS A 68 -1.21 -1.53 3.37
C CYS A 68 -1.39 -2.63 2.31
N ILE A 69 -0.61 -3.70 2.44
CA ILE A 69 -0.79 -4.95 1.69
C ILE A 69 -1.28 -6.03 2.65
N LYS A 70 -2.31 -6.79 2.27
CA LYS A 70 -2.79 -7.95 3.03
C LYS A 70 -2.52 -9.25 2.30
N ASP A 71 -2.39 -10.34 3.04
CA ASP A 71 -2.43 -11.66 2.44
C ASP A 71 -3.82 -11.96 1.87
N ILE A 72 -3.84 -12.49 0.65
CA ILE A 72 -5.05 -12.94 -0.06
C ILE A 72 -4.90 -14.38 -0.57
N MET A 73 -3.80 -15.04 -0.24
CA MET A 73 -3.42 -16.35 -0.80
C MET A 73 -3.46 -17.47 0.24
N GLY A 74 -3.85 -17.17 1.49
CA GLY A 74 -3.90 -18.16 2.57
C GLY A 74 -2.53 -18.75 2.87
N ARG A 75 -1.45 -17.96 2.73
CA ARG A 75 -0.08 -18.43 2.89
C ARG A 75 0.18 -18.92 4.32
N SER A 76 1.13 -19.83 4.51
CA SER A 76 1.65 -20.10 5.86
C SER A 76 2.31 -18.85 6.46
N VAL A 77 2.35 -18.74 7.79
CA VAL A 77 2.96 -17.58 8.48
C VAL A 77 4.39 -17.32 8.00
N LYS A 78 5.20 -18.36 7.84
CA LYS A 78 6.57 -18.25 7.31
C LYS A 78 6.60 -17.64 5.89
N ALA A 79 5.68 -18.05 5.02
CA ALA A 79 5.59 -17.53 3.66
C ALA A 79 5.04 -16.08 3.63
N GLN A 80 4.11 -15.75 4.52
CA GLN A 80 3.60 -14.38 4.71
C GLN A 80 4.74 -13.44 5.13
N MET A 81 5.54 -13.84 6.14
CA MET A 81 6.68 -13.05 6.61
C MET A 81 7.75 -12.86 5.53
N LYS A 82 8.07 -13.91 4.75
CA LYS A 82 8.99 -13.80 3.61
C LYS A 82 8.44 -12.87 2.52
N TYR A 83 7.14 -12.84 2.32
CA TYR A 83 6.51 -11.96 1.34
C TYR A 83 6.50 -10.50 1.81
N ALA A 84 6.23 -10.24 3.10
CA ALA A 84 6.36 -8.92 3.70
C ALA A 84 7.78 -8.34 3.52
N ASP A 85 8.80 -9.18 3.75
CA ASP A 85 10.21 -8.85 3.55
C ASP A 85 10.53 -8.57 2.07
N LYS A 86 10.06 -9.42 1.15
CA LYS A 86 10.22 -9.20 -0.30
C LYS A 86 9.61 -7.88 -0.78
N LEU A 87 8.50 -7.44 -0.18
CA LEU A 87 7.84 -6.18 -0.49
C LEU A 87 8.57 -4.96 0.11
N GLY A 88 9.56 -5.18 0.99
CA GLY A 88 10.20 -4.12 1.76
C GLY A 88 9.26 -3.44 2.75
N ALA A 89 8.18 -4.12 3.19
CA ALA A 89 7.20 -3.51 4.07
C ALA A 89 7.84 -3.06 5.39
N ARG A 90 7.57 -1.83 5.85
CA ARG A 90 8.18 -1.30 7.07
C ARG A 90 7.77 -2.10 8.32
N TYR A 91 6.50 -2.43 8.40
CA TYR A 91 5.93 -3.23 9.48
C TYR A 91 5.26 -4.50 8.96
N SER A 92 5.14 -5.48 9.84
CA SER A 92 4.28 -6.65 9.62
C SER A 92 3.46 -6.98 10.87
N LEU A 93 2.28 -7.53 10.65
CA LEU A 93 1.34 -7.93 11.69
C LEU A 93 0.58 -9.16 11.20
N ILE A 94 0.51 -10.21 12.00
CA ILE A 94 -0.19 -11.47 11.68
C ILE A 94 -1.33 -11.62 12.68
N LEU A 95 -2.56 -11.85 12.19
CA LEU A 95 -3.73 -12.08 13.04
C LEU A 95 -4.19 -13.53 12.93
N GLY A 96 -4.34 -14.21 14.08
CA GLY A 96 -5.15 -15.40 14.22
C GLY A 96 -6.34 -15.14 15.15
N ASP A 97 -7.01 -16.21 15.57
CA ASP A 97 -8.18 -16.11 16.45
C ASP A 97 -7.83 -15.45 17.80
N THR A 98 -6.67 -15.77 18.37
CA THR A 98 -6.21 -15.20 19.65
C THR A 98 -6.01 -13.69 19.58
N GLU A 99 -5.36 -13.18 18.53
CA GLU A 99 -5.12 -11.74 18.40
C GLU A 99 -6.44 -10.96 18.25
N ILE A 100 -7.41 -11.55 17.54
CA ILE A 100 -8.74 -10.97 17.33
C ILE A 100 -9.53 -10.95 18.64
N GLU A 101 -9.54 -12.05 19.37
CA GLU A 101 -10.29 -12.18 20.63
C GLU A 101 -9.72 -11.31 21.73
N THR A 102 -8.40 -11.16 21.79
CA THR A 102 -7.72 -10.36 22.82
C THR A 102 -7.58 -8.89 22.44
N ASN A 103 -7.93 -8.52 21.21
CA ASN A 103 -7.69 -7.20 20.61
C ASN A 103 -6.22 -6.73 20.72
N LYS A 104 -5.29 -7.69 20.69
CA LYS A 104 -3.85 -7.46 20.84
C LYS A 104 -3.11 -8.20 19.74
N ALA A 105 -2.08 -7.57 19.19
CA ALA A 105 -1.25 -8.19 18.17
C ALA A 105 0.21 -7.80 18.31
N LYS A 106 1.08 -8.60 17.69
CA LYS A 106 2.51 -8.33 17.58
C LYS A 106 2.79 -7.53 16.32
N LEU A 107 3.18 -6.28 16.48
CA LEU A 107 3.69 -5.45 15.41
C LEU A 107 5.20 -5.61 15.32
N LYS A 108 5.68 -6.17 14.22
CA LYS A 108 7.12 -6.32 13.97
C LYS A 108 7.60 -5.23 13.03
N ASP A 109 8.62 -4.49 13.45
CA ASP A 109 9.41 -3.62 12.57
C ASP A 109 10.36 -4.51 11.75
N MET A 110 10.21 -4.48 10.43
CA MET A 110 10.93 -5.36 9.52
C MET A 110 12.38 -4.91 9.28
N VAL A 111 12.71 -3.66 9.61
CA VAL A 111 14.06 -3.10 9.45
C VAL A 111 14.93 -3.45 10.66
N SER A 112 14.41 -3.20 11.86
CA SER A 112 15.13 -3.48 13.12
C SER A 112 14.95 -4.92 13.62
N GLY A 113 13.88 -5.60 13.19
CA GLY A 113 13.48 -6.90 13.72
C GLY A 113 12.73 -6.84 15.06
N GLU A 114 12.62 -5.66 15.68
CA GLU A 114 11.93 -5.48 16.96
C GLU A 114 10.44 -5.81 16.84
N THR A 115 9.89 -6.49 17.83
CA THR A 115 8.46 -6.83 17.90
C THR A 115 7.85 -6.24 19.17
N LYS A 116 6.72 -5.54 19.03
CA LYS A 116 5.99 -4.94 20.14
C LYS A 116 4.56 -5.44 20.17
N ASP A 117 4.08 -5.77 21.37
CA ASP A 117 2.66 -6.00 21.60
C ASP A 117 1.91 -4.67 21.57
N ILE A 118 0.85 -4.61 20.77
CA ILE A 118 0.01 -3.43 20.60
C ILE A 118 -1.47 -3.81 20.68
N SER A 119 -2.33 -2.86 21.06
CA SER A 119 -3.77 -2.96 20.79
C SER A 119 -4.05 -2.60 19.33
N LEU A 120 -4.95 -3.34 18.68
CA LEU A 120 -5.37 -3.06 17.30
C LEU A 120 -6.00 -1.67 17.17
N ASP A 121 -6.67 -1.19 18.22
CA ASP A 121 -7.29 0.15 18.25
C ASP A 121 -6.24 1.27 18.10
N THR A 122 -5.01 1.02 18.57
CA THR A 122 -3.91 2.00 18.53
C THR A 122 -3.05 1.89 17.27
N LEU A 123 -3.31 0.92 16.39
CA LEU A 123 -2.44 0.63 15.24
C LEU A 123 -2.35 1.82 14.29
N ILE A 124 -3.48 2.43 13.93
CA ILE A 124 -3.53 3.56 12.99
C ILE A 124 -2.73 4.75 13.53
N ASP A 125 -2.94 5.10 14.80
CA ASP A 125 -2.25 6.24 15.42
C ASP A 125 -0.74 6.04 15.53
N ARG A 126 -0.31 4.80 15.82
CA ARG A 126 1.11 4.43 15.83
C ARG A 126 1.74 4.57 14.45
N LEU A 127 1.07 4.08 13.41
CA LEU A 127 1.59 4.16 12.04
C LEU A 127 1.60 5.60 11.50
N LYS A 128 0.66 6.46 11.90
CA LYS A 128 0.68 7.88 11.56
C LYS A 128 1.86 8.63 12.18
N LYS A 129 2.19 8.36 13.45
CA LYS A 129 3.30 9.03 14.14
C LYS A 129 4.66 8.74 13.53
N ASN A 130 4.82 7.60 12.87
CA ASN A 130 6.08 7.16 12.26
C ASN A 130 6.21 7.56 10.77
N LYS A 131 5.26 8.36 10.22
CA LYS A 131 5.31 8.90 8.85
C LYS A 131 5.98 10.27 8.73
N GLY A 132 6.64 10.74 9.79
CA GLY A 132 7.42 11.99 9.80
C GLY A 132 8.85 11.80 9.34
#